data_AF-A0A3D4JGP8-F1
#
_entry.id   AF-A0A3D4JGP8-F1
#
_cell.length_a   1.000
_cell.length_b   1.000
_cell.length_c   1.000
_cell.angle_alpha   90.00
_cell.angle_beta   90.00
_cell.angle_gamma   90.00
#
_symmetry.space_group_name_H-M   'P 1'
#
loop_
_entity.id
_entity.type
_entity.pdbx_description
1 polymer ?
#
loop_
_entity_poly.entity_id
_entity_poly.type
_entity_poly.pdbx_seq_one_letter_code
_entity_poly.pdbx_strand_id
1 'polypeptide(L)'
;TVGGAQGTLSTPFLDAIYKPFSDPAEAMMVKQSGFAGGEVQKQFPDLVFGTDYDFFVVPGAQGLQGGSDWMMAFSDKPAVQALVSYLSSPEGGANWAAAGFDLSPNKGAAGNYTDPSLIKKAEAFYATQGFTPDIGDTIPGGFGSAEWTAIVDFVNGSDLASALAQAAAVQAEALK
;
A
#
# COMPACT_ATOMS: atom_id res chain seq x y z
N THR A 1 10.39 -2.02 17.24
CA THR A 1 10.87 -1.25 16.08
C THR A 1 12.35 -0.93 16.25
N VAL A 2 13.12 -0.94 15.16
CA VAL A 2 14.54 -0.55 15.20
C VAL A 2 14.63 0.89 15.72
N GLY A 3 15.47 1.15 16.73
CA GLY A 3 15.59 2.47 17.36
C GLY A 3 14.38 2.93 18.18
N GLY A 4 13.42 2.04 18.50
CA GLY A 4 12.24 2.37 19.31
C GLY A 4 11.34 3.42 18.66
N ALA A 5 10.74 4.29 19.49
CA ALA A 5 9.87 5.37 19.02
C ALA A 5 10.61 6.34 18.10
N GLN A 6 11.81 6.79 18.49
CA GLN A 6 12.62 7.71 17.68
C GLN A 6 12.94 7.11 16.31
N GLY A 7 13.37 5.84 16.27
CA GLY A 7 13.63 5.14 15.01
C GLY A 7 12.37 5.01 14.14
N THR A 8 11.21 4.76 14.74
CA THR A 8 9.91 4.70 14.02
C THR A 8 9.60 6.02 13.32
N LEU A 9 9.90 7.16 13.97
CA LEU A 9 9.60 8.50 13.45
C LEU A 9 10.65 9.04 12.47
N SER A 10 11.89 8.55 12.54
CA SER A 10 13.02 9.16 11.83
C SER A 10 13.69 8.25 10.81
N THR A 11 13.38 6.96 10.78
CA THR A 11 13.91 6.05 9.74
C THR A 11 13.13 6.25 8.44
N PRO A 12 13.79 6.62 7.33
CA PRO A 12 13.14 6.66 6.02
C PRO A 12 12.55 5.29 5.65
N PHE A 13 11.41 5.29 4.95
CA PHE A 13 10.70 4.03 4.69
C PHE A 13 11.51 3.05 3.80
N LEU A 14 12.34 3.55 2.88
CA LEU A 14 13.24 2.71 2.07
C LEU A 14 14.29 2.03 2.96
N ASP A 15 14.93 2.79 3.84
CA ASP A 15 15.89 2.24 4.79
C ASP A 15 15.24 1.17 5.68
N ALA A 16 13.99 1.40 6.11
CA ALA A 16 13.23 0.41 6.87
C ALA A 16 12.97 -0.88 6.07
N ILE A 17 12.72 -0.80 4.75
CA ILE A 17 12.56 -1.98 3.87
C ILE A 17 13.85 -2.81 3.82
N TYR A 18 15.02 -2.17 3.86
CA TYR A 18 16.31 -2.84 3.68
C TYR A 18 16.88 -3.46 4.95
N LYS A 19 16.48 -2.98 6.13
CA LYS A 19 16.99 -3.46 7.43
C LYS A 19 16.87 -4.97 7.69
N PRO A 20 15.83 -5.70 7.23
CA PRO A 20 15.80 -7.15 7.36
C PRO A 20 16.87 -7.89 6.53
N PHE A 21 17.42 -7.23 5.51
CA PHE A 21 18.32 -7.81 4.52
C PHE A 21 19.75 -7.26 4.60
N SER A 22 20.06 -6.42 5.60
CA SER A 22 21.42 -5.98 5.87
C SER A 22 22.30 -7.13 6.40
N ASP A 23 23.61 -6.97 6.32
CA ASP A 23 24.58 -7.91 6.89
C ASP A 23 25.49 -7.19 7.92
N PRO A 24 25.33 -7.45 9.23
CA PRO A 24 24.32 -8.32 9.84
C PRO A 24 22.91 -7.71 9.79
N ALA A 25 21.88 -8.56 9.80
CA ALA A 25 20.49 -8.10 9.74
C ALA A 25 20.13 -7.21 10.94
N GLU A 26 19.52 -6.05 10.66
CA GLU A 26 19.13 -5.06 11.68
C GLU A 26 17.67 -5.23 12.15
N ALA A 27 16.86 -5.98 11.42
CA ALA A 27 15.46 -6.25 11.75
C ALA A 27 15.07 -7.68 11.36
N MET A 28 13.98 -8.19 11.95
CA MET A 28 13.43 -9.52 11.60
C MET A 28 12.42 -9.47 10.45
N MET A 29 11.66 -8.38 10.36
CA MET A 29 10.62 -8.16 9.36
C MET A 29 10.28 -6.67 9.27
N VAL A 30 9.62 -6.26 8.20
CA VAL A 30 9.11 -4.91 7.98
C VAL A 30 7.65 -4.97 7.53
N LYS A 31 6.79 -4.13 8.10
CA LYS A 31 5.42 -3.93 7.59
C LYS A 31 5.46 -2.83 6.54
N GLN A 32 5.21 -3.18 5.28
CA GLN A 32 5.17 -2.21 4.20
C GLN A 32 4.17 -2.62 3.10
N SER A 33 3.82 -1.68 2.23
CA SER A 33 2.95 -1.89 1.07
C SER A 33 3.56 -2.84 0.03
N GLY A 34 2.72 -3.29 -0.91
CA GLY A 34 3.02 -4.33 -1.90
C GLY A 34 4.10 -3.99 -2.93
N PHE A 35 4.60 -2.76 -2.97
CA PHE A 35 5.76 -2.37 -3.79
C PHE A 35 7.11 -2.75 -3.16
N ALA A 36 7.15 -3.04 -1.86
CA ALA A 36 8.40 -3.24 -1.11
C ALA A 36 9.28 -4.35 -1.68
N GLY A 37 8.67 -5.45 -2.18
CA GLY A 37 9.42 -6.54 -2.82
C GLY A 37 10.22 -6.07 -4.04
N GLY A 38 9.68 -5.13 -4.83
CA GLY A 38 10.38 -4.53 -5.96
C GLY A 38 11.59 -3.70 -5.53
N GLU A 39 11.49 -2.96 -4.42
CA GLU A 39 12.63 -2.22 -3.87
C GLU A 39 13.69 -3.15 -3.26
N VAL A 40 13.28 -4.26 -2.62
CA VAL A 40 14.23 -5.31 -2.18
C VAL A 40 14.99 -5.88 -3.37
N GLN A 41 14.30 -6.29 -4.44
CA GLN A 41 14.94 -6.84 -5.64
C GLN A 41 15.90 -5.84 -6.30
N LYS A 42 15.53 -4.57 -6.32
CA LYS A 42 16.36 -3.50 -6.90
C LYS A 42 17.62 -3.24 -6.08
N GLN A 43 17.52 -3.26 -4.77
CA GLN A 43 18.64 -3.00 -3.86
C GLN A 43 19.54 -4.22 -3.68
N PHE A 44 18.96 -5.42 -3.70
CA PHE A 44 19.63 -6.70 -3.48
C PHE A 44 19.29 -7.67 -4.62
N PRO A 45 19.90 -7.50 -5.82
CA PRO A 45 19.52 -8.22 -7.03
C PRO A 45 19.76 -9.73 -6.97
N ASP A 46 20.59 -10.19 -6.03
CA ASP A 46 20.91 -11.61 -5.85
C ASP A 46 19.89 -12.35 -4.97
N LEU A 47 19.01 -11.63 -4.26
CA LEU A 47 17.96 -12.26 -3.45
C LEU A 47 16.82 -12.76 -4.33
N VAL A 48 16.30 -13.94 -3.99
CA VAL A 48 15.24 -14.62 -4.73
C VAL A 48 13.95 -14.61 -3.93
N PHE A 49 12.89 -14.04 -4.50
CA PHE A 49 11.55 -14.05 -3.91
C PHE A 49 11.07 -15.49 -3.64
N GLY A 50 10.49 -15.72 -2.47
CA GLY A 50 10.04 -17.04 -1.99
C GLY A 50 11.15 -17.93 -1.45
N THR A 51 12.42 -17.52 -1.55
CA THR A 51 13.56 -18.22 -0.93
C THR A 51 14.23 -17.33 0.12
N ASP A 52 14.69 -16.15 -0.29
CA ASP A 52 15.45 -15.24 0.57
C ASP A 52 14.58 -14.15 1.19
N TYR A 53 13.49 -13.77 0.51
CA TYR A 53 12.50 -12.83 1.01
C TYR A 53 11.09 -13.18 0.57
N ASP A 54 10.10 -12.82 1.38
CA ASP A 54 8.69 -13.08 1.12
C ASP A 54 7.80 -12.12 1.93
N PHE A 55 6.48 -12.14 1.68
CA PHE A 55 5.47 -11.43 2.47
C PHE A 55 4.34 -12.37 2.91
N PHE A 56 3.53 -11.91 3.86
CA PHE A 56 2.32 -12.60 4.29
C PHE A 56 1.27 -11.57 4.72
N VAL A 57 -0.01 -11.95 4.63
CA VAL A 57 -1.11 -11.15 5.18
C VAL A 57 -1.00 -11.14 6.69
N VAL A 58 -1.16 -9.96 7.30
CA VAL A 58 -1.12 -9.81 8.76
C VAL A 58 -2.11 -10.79 9.41
N PRO A 59 -1.64 -11.70 10.29
CA PRO A 59 -2.50 -12.70 10.91
C PRO A 59 -3.66 -12.06 11.67
N GLY A 60 -4.87 -12.58 11.46
CA GLY A 60 -6.08 -12.09 12.13
C GLY A 60 -6.70 -10.84 11.52
N ALA A 61 -6.13 -10.27 10.46
CA ALA A 61 -6.76 -9.18 9.73
C ALA A 61 -8.10 -9.65 9.10
N GLN A 62 -9.16 -8.84 9.24
CA GLN A 62 -10.50 -9.14 8.71
C GLN A 62 -10.73 -8.61 7.28
N GLY A 63 -9.65 -8.24 6.60
CA GLY A 63 -9.65 -7.66 5.26
C GLY A 63 -8.26 -7.17 4.90
N LEU A 64 -8.14 -6.58 3.71
CA LEU A 64 -6.93 -5.91 3.27
C LEU A 64 -7.14 -4.40 3.27
N GLN A 65 -6.06 -3.67 3.56
CA GLN A 65 -6.00 -2.22 3.40
C GLN A 65 -4.90 -1.90 2.40
N GLY A 66 -5.11 -0.91 1.55
CA GLY A 66 -4.08 -0.47 0.62
C GLY A 66 -4.42 0.83 -0.10
N GLY A 67 -3.42 1.40 -0.76
CA GLY A 67 -3.62 2.52 -1.68
C GLY A 67 -4.46 2.10 -2.89
N SER A 68 -5.11 3.08 -3.53
CA SER A 68 -5.87 2.88 -4.76
C SER A 68 -5.59 4.02 -5.73
N ASP A 69 -5.27 3.68 -6.97
CA ASP A 69 -5.08 4.64 -8.05
C ASP A 69 -6.38 4.82 -8.83
N TRP A 70 -6.88 6.05 -8.83
CA TRP A 70 -8.17 6.39 -9.44
C TRP A 70 -7.97 6.93 -10.85
N MET A 71 -8.58 6.26 -11.82
CA MET A 71 -8.67 6.79 -13.18
C MET A 71 -9.86 7.75 -13.29
N MET A 72 -9.59 9.00 -13.67
CA MET A 72 -10.59 10.05 -13.85
C MET A 72 -10.59 10.58 -15.29
N ALA A 73 -11.78 10.80 -15.86
CA ALA A 73 -11.96 11.40 -17.17
C ALA A 73 -12.52 12.82 -17.04
N PHE A 74 -11.80 13.81 -17.56
CA PHE A 74 -12.19 15.23 -17.54
C PHE A 74 -12.78 15.71 -18.87
N SER A 75 -12.93 14.80 -19.84
CA SER A 75 -13.49 15.09 -21.16
C SER A 75 -14.22 13.86 -21.68
N ASP A 76 -15.30 14.12 -22.43
CA ASP A 76 -16.14 13.14 -23.12
C ASP A 76 -15.70 12.87 -24.56
N LYS A 77 -14.52 13.39 -24.97
CA LYS A 77 -13.99 13.16 -26.32
C LYS A 77 -13.89 11.65 -26.61
N PRO A 78 -14.21 11.20 -27.84
CA PRO A 78 -14.15 9.79 -28.21
C PRO A 78 -12.81 9.12 -27.89
N ALA A 79 -11.69 9.84 -28.01
CA ALA A 79 -10.36 9.31 -27.68
C ALA A 79 -10.19 8.99 -26.18
N VAL A 80 -10.74 9.81 -25.28
CA VAL A 80 -10.69 9.57 -23.83
C VAL A 80 -11.57 8.37 -23.47
N GLN A 81 -12.78 8.31 -24.05
CA GLN A 81 -13.68 7.18 -23.86
C GLN A 81 -13.07 5.87 -24.36
N ALA A 82 -12.36 5.89 -25.49
CA ALA A 82 -11.67 4.72 -26.03
C ALA A 82 -10.58 4.21 -25.06
N LEU A 83 -9.77 5.10 -24.47
CA LEU A 83 -8.75 4.71 -23.50
C LEU A 83 -9.36 4.09 -22.23
N VAL A 84 -10.38 4.74 -21.65
CA VAL A 84 -11.10 4.23 -20.47
C VAL A 84 -11.74 2.87 -20.78
N SER A 85 -12.34 2.71 -21.97
CA SER A 85 -12.95 1.46 -22.41
C SER A 85 -11.91 0.35 -22.56
N TYR A 86 -10.74 0.64 -23.12
CA TYR A 86 -9.65 -0.32 -23.21
C TYR A 86 -9.16 -0.76 -21.82
N LEU A 87 -8.81 0.19 -20.93
CA LEU A 87 -8.27 -0.14 -19.60
C LEU A 87 -9.27 -0.92 -18.72
N SER A 88 -10.57 -0.69 -18.91
CA SER A 88 -11.64 -1.41 -18.19
C SER A 88 -12.11 -2.69 -18.88
N SER A 89 -11.62 -3.00 -20.09
CA SER A 89 -11.95 -4.23 -20.82
C SER A 89 -11.21 -5.45 -20.28
N PRO A 90 -11.63 -6.69 -20.59
CA PRO A 90 -10.87 -7.89 -20.26
C PRO A 90 -9.44 -7.87 -20.81
N GLU A 91 -9.25 -7.36 -22.03
CA GLU A 91 -7.94 -7.23 -22.66
C GLU A 91 -7.05 -6.23 -21.90
N GLY A 92 -7.60 -5.09 -21.49
CA GLY A 92 -6.88 -4.11 -20.68
C GLY A 92 -6.44 -4.67 -19.33
N GLY A 93 -7.31 -5.46 -18.68
CA GLY A 93 -6.96 -6.16 -17.45
C GLY A 93 -5.84 -7.18 -17.63
N ALA A 94 -5.91 -7.99 -18.69
CA ALA A 94 -4.85 -8.96 -19.02
C ALA A 94 -3.52 -8.27 -19.31
N ASN A 95 -3.54 -7.21 -20.12
CA ASN A 95 -2.35 -6.44 -20.46
C ASN A 95 -1.77 -5.68 -19.26
N TRP A 96 -2.60 -5.22 -18.31
CA TRP A 96 -2.14 -4.65 -17.05
C TRP A 96 -1.38 -5.69 -16.21
N ALA A 97 -1.94 -6.89 -16.06
CA ALA A 97 -1.28 -7.97 -15.32
C ALA A 97 0.05 -8.37 -15.97
N ALA A 98 0.09 -8.43 -17.31
CA ALA A 98 1.30 -8.72 -18.07
C ALA A 98 2.38 -7.63 -17.96
N ALA A 99 1.98 -6.36 -17.73
CA ALA A 99 2.92 -5.26 -17.57
C ALA A 99 3.72 -5.32 -16.25
N GLY A 100 3.24 -6.06 -15.25
CA GLY A 100 4.02 -6.41 -14.05
C GLY A 100 4.22 -5.28 -13.04
N PHE A 101 3.40 -4.23 -13.05
CA PHE A 101 3.49 -3.13 -12.07
C PHE A 101 2.84 -3.48 -10.72
N ASP A 102 1.51 -3.60 -10.68
CA ASP A 102 0.76 -3.98 -9.47
C ASP A 102 -0.60 -4.60 -9.85
N LEU A 103 -1.42 -4.91 -8.86
CA LEU A 103 -2.74 -5.50 -9.00
C LEU A 103 -3.70 -4.58 -9.76
N SER A 104 -4.71 -5.21 -10.36
CA SER A 104 -5.82 -4.52 -11.00
C SER A 104 -7.14 -5.00 -10.38
N PRO A 105 -8.09 -4.09 -10.12
CA PRO A 105 -9.46 -4.48 -9.79
C PRO A 105 -10.22 -5.02 -11.01
N ASN A 106 -9.67 -4.88 -12.22
CA ASN A 106 -10.25 -5.43 -13.44
C ASN A 106 -10.14 -6.97 -13.43
N LYS A 107 -11.27 -7.67 -13.52
CA LYS A 107 -11.33 -9.15 -13.53
C LYS A 107 -10.56 -9.80 -14.69
N GLY A 108 -10.31 -9.07 -15.77
CA GLY A 108 -9.45 -9.54 -16.87
C GLY A 108 -8.00 -9.79 -16.45
N ALA A 109 -7.54 -9.23 -15.33
CA ALA A 109 -6.19 -9.46 -14.80
C ALA A 109 -6.01 -10.83 -14.13
N ALA A 110 -7.11 -11.44 -13.66
CA ALA A 110 -7.05 -12.71 -12.93
C ALA A 110 -6.46 -13.82 -13.82
N GLY A 111 -5.41 -14.48 -13.32
CA GLY A 111 -4.70 -15.53 -14.05
C GLY A 111 -3.69 -15.04 -15.11
N ASN A 112 -3.53 -13.73 -15.29
CA ASN A 112 -2.58 -13.14 -16.26
C ASN A 112 -1.31 -12.56 -15.62
N TYR A 113 -1.17 -12.63 -14.29
CA TYR A 113 0.07 -12.27 -13.61
C TYR A 113 1.14 -13.36 -13.84
N THR A 114 2.36 -12.95 -14.14
CA THR A 114 3.50 -13.83 -14.39
C THR A 114 4.58 -13.74 -13.31
N ASP A 115 4.69 -12.60 -12.65
CA ASP A 115 5.59 -12.40 -11.52
C ASP A 115 5.08 -13.17 -10.27
N PRO A 116 5.90 -14.03 -9.64
CA PRO A 116 5.48 -14.83 -8.49
C PRO A 116 4.98 -13.99 -7.31
N SER A 117 5.56 -12.81 -7.07
CA SER A 117 5.14 -11.93 -5.98
C SER A 117 3.77 -11.31 -6.28
N LEU A 118 3.51 -10.94 -7.53
CA LEU A 118 2.21 -10.45 -7.97
C LEU A 118 1.14 -11.54 -7.95
N ILE A 119 1.46 -12.78 -8.34
CA ILE A 119 0.55 -13.93 -8.25
C ILE A 119 0.11 -14.12 -6.79
N LYS A 120 1.07 -14.20 -5.86
CA LYS A 120 0.77 -14.34 -4.43
C LYS A 120 -0.04 -13.16 -3.87
N LYS A 121 0.26 -11.94 -4.34
CA LYS A 121 -0.45 -10.72 -3.91
C LYS A 121 -1.90 -10.73 -4.43
N ALA A 122 -2.10 -11.17 -5.67
CA ALA A 122 -3.41 -11.33 -6.29
C ALA A 122 -4.25 -12.40 -5.58
N GLU A 123 -3.66 -13.54 -5.21
CA GLU A 123 -4.33 -14.57 -4.43
C GLU A 123 -4.85 -14.03 -3.09
N ALA A 124 -4.01 -13.30 -2.35
CA ALA A 124 -4.43 -12.64 -1.11
C ALA A 124 -5.55 -11.63 -1.35
N PHE A 125 -5.45 -10.83 -2.42
CA PHE A 125 -6.45 -9.84 -2.78
C PHE A 125 -7.79 -10.46 -3.19
N TYR A 126 -7.79 -11.55 -3.96
CA TYR A 126 -9.02 -12.22 -4.37
C TYR A 126 -9.66 -13.07 -3.27
N ALA A 127 -8.88 -13.52 -2.29
CA ALA A 127 -9.37 -14.27 -1.13
C ALA A 127 -9.91 -13.39 0.00
N THR A 128 -9.65 -12.07 -0.02
CA THR A 128 -10.08 -11.17 1.04
C THR A 128 -11.60 -11.01 1.08
N GLN A 129 -12.17 -10.87 2.28
CA GLN A 129 -13.60 -10.57 2.46
C GLN A 129 -13.93 -9.09 2.21
N GLY A 130 -12.93 -8.23 2.32
CA GLY A 130 -13.06 -6.80 2.12
C GLY A 130 -11.73 -6.15 1.81
N PHE A 131 -11.78 -5.10 1.00
CA PHE A 131 -10.67 -4.20 0.77
C PHE A 131 -11.08 -2.80 1.20
N THR A 132 -10.30 -2.19 2.09
CA THR A 132 -10.50 -0.81 2.54
C THR A 132 -9.43 0.06 1.90
N PRO A 133 -9.80 0.95 0.96
CA PRO A 133 -8.86 1.94 0.46
C PRO A 133 -8.35 2.82 1.61
N ASP A 134 -7.07 3.12 1.60
CA ASP A 134 -6.54 4.20 2.43
C ASP A 134 -7.00 5.55 1.85
N ILE A 135 -7.61 6.37 2.70
CA ILE A 135 -8.27 7.62 2.30
C ILE A 135 -7.82 8.82 3.13
N GLY A 136 -6.87 8.67 4.06
CA GLY A 136 -6.45 9.74 4.98
C GLY A 136 -6.11 11.05 4.26
N ASP A 137 -5.31 10.95 3.20
CA ASP A 137 -4.90 12.09 2.37
C ASP A 137 -6.03 12.67 1.50
N THR A 138 -7.10 11.90 1.27
CA THR A 138 -8.22 12.29 0.40
C THR A 138 -9.33 13.03 1.15
N ILE A 139 -9.37 12.92 2.47
CA ILE A 139 -10.32 13.69 3.28
C ILE A 139 -9.87 15.17 3.27
N PRO A 140 -10.73 16.11 2.83
CA PRO A 140 -10.39 17.52 2.73
C PRO A 140 -10.16 18.17 4.11
N GLY A 141 -9.99 19.50 4.13
CA GLY A 141 -9.96 20.24 5.41
C GLY A 141 -8.73 20.00 6.30
N GLY A 142 -7.68 19.37 5.76
CA GLY A 142 -6.42 19.15 6.48
C GLY A 142 -6.39 17.89 7.35
N PHE A 143 -7.30 16.93 7.12
CA PHE A 143 -7.36 15.69 7.90
C PHE A 143 -6.06 14.88 7.84
N GLY A 144 -5.44 14.71 6.66
CA GLY A 144 -4.18 13.96 6.56
C GLY A 144 -3.07 14.49 7.49
N SER A 145 -2.94 15.82 7.63
CA SER A 145 -2.01 16.43 8.59
C SER A 145 -2.38 16.15 10.04
N ALA A 146 -3.68 16.15 10.36
CA ALA A 146 -4.17 15.88 11.71
C ALA A 146 -4.01 14.41 12.10
N GLU A 147 -4.30 13.49 11.17
CA GLU A 147 -4.05 12.05 11.32
C GLU A 147 -2.56 11.79 11.54
N TRP A 148 -1.69 12.36 10.70
CA TRP A 148 -0.25 12.20 10.84
C TRP A 148 0.26 12.73 12.19
N THR A 149 -0.22 13.91 12.61
CA THR A 149 0.12 14.49 13.91
C THR A 149 -0.29 13.57 15.06
N ALA A 150 -1.51 13.02 15.01
CA ALA A 150 -1.99 12.10 16.04
C ALA A 150 -1.11 10.84 16.15
N ILE A 151 -0.68 10.28 15.01
CA ILE A 151 0.23 9.12 14.98
C ILE A 151 1.58 9.48 15.60
N VAL A 152 2.18 10.60 15.18
CA VAL A 152 3.48 11.07 15.67
C VAL A 152 3.44 11.33 17.17
N ASP A 153 2.41 12.01 17.65
CA ASP A 153 2.23 12.33 19.07
C ASP A 153 2.09 11.07 19.91
N PHE A 154 1.26 10.12 19.47
CA PHE A 154 1.09 8.85 20.18
C PHE A 154 2.40 8.06 20.26
N VAL A 155 3.17 7.99 19.16
CA VAL A 155 4.48 7.34 19.15
C VAL A 155 5.49 8.05 20.07
N ASN A 156 5.39 9.37 20.21
CA ASN A 156 6.17 10.15 21.18
C ASN A 156 5.68 10.04 22.64
N GLY A 157 4.63 9.24 22.89
CA GLY A 157 4.13 8.94 24.24
C GLY A 157 2.94 9.78 24.70
N SER A 158 2.33 10.57 23.81
CA SER A 158 1.05 11.22 24.10
C SER A 158 -0.07 10.19 24.30
N ASP A 159 -1.11 10.58 25.03
CA ASP A 159 -2.29 9.75 25.22
C ASP A 159 -3.05 9.50 23.90
N LEU A 160 -3.38 8.22 23.65
CA LEU A 160 -4.04 7.79 22.42
C LEU A 160 -5.42 8.42 22.24
N ALA A 161 -6.23 8.44 23.31
CA ALA A 161 -7.59 8.94 23.23
C ALA A 161 -7.61 10.44 22.88
N SER A 162 -6.68 11.19 23.46
CA SER A 162 -6.50 12.62 23.20
C SER A 162 -6.05 12.90 21.77
N ALA A 163 -5.06 12.15 21.27
CA ALA A 163 -4.58 12.27 19.88
C ALA A 163 -5.69 11.96 18.86
N LEU A 164 -6.43 10.87 19.08
CA LEU A 164 -7.57 10.48 18.24
C LEU A 164 -8.71 11.50 18.27
N ALA A 165 -9.02 12.07 19.44
CA ALA A 165 -10.07 13.07 19.56
C ALA A 165 -9.78 14.33 18.73
N GLN A 166 -8.52 14.76 18.65
CA GLN A 166 -8.11 15.90 17.83
C GLN A 166 -8.26 15.60 16.34
N ALA A 167 -7.74 14.46 15.87
CA ALA A 167 -7.89 14.05 14.47
C ALA A 167 -9.37 13.89 14.07
N ALA A 168 -10.19 13.29 14.94
CA ALA A 168 -11.62 13.11 14.72
C ALA A 168 -12.38 14.44 14.63
N ALA A 169 -12.00 15.45 15.42
CA ALA A 169 -12.61 16.78 15.33
C ALA A 169 -12.32 17.45 13.98
N VAL A 170 -11.08 17.34 13.48
CA VAL A 170 -10.71 17.84 12.13
C VAL A 170 -11.47 17.09 11.05
N GLN A 171 -11.56 15.76 11.15
CA GLN A 171 -12.33 14.93 10.23
C GLN A 171 -13.81 15.35 10.16
N ALA A 172 -14.43 15.54 11.33
CA ALA A 172 -15.84 15.89 11.42
C ALA A 172 -16.14 17.29 10.84
N GLU A 173 -15.19 18.22 10.92
CA GLU A 173 -15.32 19.53 10.28
C GLU A 173 -15.13 19.44 8.77
N ALA A 174 -14.15 18.67 8.31
CA ALA A 174 -13.85 18.48 6.88
C ALA A 174 -15.00 17.84 6.07
N LEU A 175 -15.88 17.09 6.72
CA LEU A 175 -16.98 16.34 6.09
C LEU A 175 -18.34 17.04 6.18
N LYS A 176 -18.40 18.29 6.66
CA LYS A 176 -19.61 19.13 6.62
C LYS A 176 -19.78 19.81 5.27
#